data_AF-A0A7G1INA1-F1
#
_entry.id   AF-A0A7G1INA1-F1
#
_cell.length_a   1.000
_cell.length_b   1.000
_cell.length_c   1.000
_cell.angle_alpha   90.00
_cell.angle_beta   90.00
_cell.angle_gamma   90.00
#
_symmetry.space_group_name_H-M   'P 1'
#
loop_
_entity.id
_entity.type
_entity.pdbx_description
1 polymer ?
#
loop_
_entity_poly.entity_id
_entity_poly.type
_entity_poly.pdbx_seq_one_letter_code
_entity_poly.pdbx_strand_id
1 'polypeptide(L)'
;MLDAHLREALAFEAPYVLDRLLSDRVVETRAQAEELFTEVKKYLVLCELSHDMVIGMYSEMVDAAWHAFILFTDQYADYGRRFFGRYPSHTPLSTPTPGTTGSARRR
;
A
#
# COMPACT_ATOMS: atom_id res chain seq x y z
N MET A 1 20.71 -1.84 -6.84
CA MET A 1 20.50 -3.05 -6.01
C MET A 1 19.53 -2.65 -4.92
N LEU A 2 18.44 -3.40 -4.69
CA LEU A 2 17.55 -3.11 -3.55
C LEU A 2 18.30 -3.33 -2.24
N ASP A 3 17.99 -2.53 -1.22
CA ASP A 3 18.54 -2.71 0.12
C ASP A 3 17.93 -3.94 0.80
N ALA A 4 18.62 -4.49 1.80
CA ALA A 4 18.18 -5.70 2.50
C ALA A 4 16.80 -5.52 3.16
N HIS A 5 16.60 -4.38 3.84
CA HIS A 5 15.34 -4.06 4.51
C HIS A 5 14.15 -3.94 3.55
N LEU A 6 14.37 -3.48 2.31
CA LEU A 6 13.31 -3.44 1.28
C LEU A 6 12.96 -4.83 0.74
N ARG A 7 13.93 -5.74 0.66
CA ARG A 7 13.64 -7.14 0.32
C ARG A 7 12.84 -7.82 1.44
N GLU A 8 13.16 -7.53 2.70
CA GLU A 8 12.37 -8.01 3.83
C GLU A 8 10.95 -7.43 3.84
N ALA A 9 10.79 -6.15 3.48
CA ALA A 9 9.48 -5.53 3.31
C ALA A 9 8.62 -6.30 2.28
N LEU A 10 9.21 -6.67 1.14
CA LEU A 10 8.55 -7.49 0.11
C LEU A 10 8.24 -8.92 0.59
N ALA A 11 9.07 -9.49 1.47
CA ALA A 11 8.87 -10.81 2.04
C ALA A 11 7.93 -10.83 3.26
N PHE A 12 7.47 -9.67 3.75
CA PHE A 12 6.62 -9.59 4.93
C PHE A 12 5.33 -10.40 4.77
N GLU A 13 5.02 -11.20 5.77
CA GLU A 13 3.82 -12.03 5.84
C GLU A 13 2.79 -11.40 6.77
N ALA A 14 1.55 -11.34 6.30
CA ALA A 14 0.43 -10.79 7.04
C ALA A 14 -0.82 -11.67 6.84
N PRO A 15 -0.85 -12.91 7.38
CA PRO A 15 -1.96 -13.83 7.14
C PRO A 15 -3.32 -13.24 7.52
N TYR A 16 -3.35 -12.37 8.55
CA TYR A 16 -4.54 -11.64 8.97
C TYR A 16 -5.08 -10.66 7.91
N VAL A 17 -4.23 -10.09 7.05
CA VAL A 17 -4.68 -9.29 5.90
C VAL A 17 -5.32 -10.20 4.88
N LEU A 18 -4.70 -11.33 4.54
CA LEU A 18 -5.22 -12.27 3.56
C LEU A 18 -6.59 -12.83 4.00
N ASP A 19 -6.74 -13.15 5.27
CA ASP A 19 -8.01 -13.57 5.87
C ASP A 19 -9.07 -12.47 5.76
N ARG A 20 -8.68 -11.20 5.98
CA ARG A 20 -9.57 -10.05 5.83
C ARG A 20 -10.02 -9.86 4.37
N LEU A 21 -9.10 -9.98 3.39
CA LEU A 21 -9.42 -9.85 1.97
C LEU A 21 -10.45 -10.89 1.51
N LEU A 22 -10.32 -12.12 2.00
CA LEU A 22 -11.27 -13.20 1.74
C LEU A 22 -12.62 -12.93 2.42
N SER A 23 -12.60 -12.55 3.70
CA SER A 23 -13.81 -12.25 4.46
C SER A 23 -14.61 -11.10 3.84
N ASP A 24 -13.93 -10.07 3.34
CA ASP A 24 -14.53 -8.89 2.72
C ASP A 24 -14.87 -9.10 1.24
N ARG A 25 -14.61 -10.30 0.69
CA ARG A 25 -14.85 -10.64 -0.72
C ARG A 25 -14.11 -9.75 -1.71
N VAL A 26 -12.95 -9.21 -1.33
CA VAL A 26 -12.04 -8.49 -2.24
C VAL A 26 -11.44 -9.45 -3.26
N VAL A 27 -11.22 -10.71 -2.84
CA VAL A 27 -10.73 -11.82 -3.66
C VAL A 27 -11.48 -13.10 -3.31
N GLU A 28 -11.41 -14.11 -4.18
CA GLU A 28 -12.12 -15.39 -4.01
C GLU A 28 -11.24 -16.48 -3.39
N THR A 29 -9.93 -16.41 -3.59
CA THR A 29 -8.99 -17.47 -3.21
C THR A 29 -7.80 -16.94 -2.42
N ARG A 30 -7.20 -17.83 -1.62
CA ARG A 30 -5.99 -17.50 -0.85
C ARG A 30 -4.82 -17.07 -1.73
N ALA A 31 -4.64 -17.75 -2.87
CA ALA A 31 -3.59 -17.42 -3.84
C ALA A 31 -3.75 -15.99 -4.39
N GLN A 32 -4.98 -15.59 -4.75
CA GLN A 32 -5.27 -14.21 -5.16
C GLN A 32 -5.02 -13.21 -4.03
N ALA A 33 -5.30 -13.55 -2.77
CA ALA A 33 -5.01 -12.70 -1.63
C ALA A 33 -3.50 -12.47 -1.46
N GLU A 34 -2.69 -13.52 -1.66
CA GLU A 34 -1.23 -13.47 -1.59
C GLU A 34 -0.63 -12.63 -2.73
N GLU A 35 -1.12 -12.82 -3.96
CA GLU A 35 -0.75 -12.02 -5.12
C GLU A 35 -1.10 -10.54 -4.91
N LEU A 36 -2.33 -10.26 -4.49
CA LEU A 36 -2.80 -8.90 -4.28
C LEU A 36 -2.03 -8.20 -3.14
N PHE A 37 -1.75 -8.90 -2.04
CA PHE A 37 -0.94 -8.36 -0.95
C PHE A 37 0.53 -8.16 -1.37
N THR A 38 1.04 -8.98 -2.29
CA THR A 38 2.35 -8.74 -2.91
C THR A 38 2.38 -7.43 -3.69
N GLU A 39 1.32 -7.10 -4.43
CA GLU A 39 1.22 -5.81 -5.13
C GLU A 39 1.12 -4.62 -4.15
N VAL A 40 0.42 -4.76 -3.02
CA VAL A 40 0.42 -3.74 -1.95
C VAL A 40 1.85 -3.48 -1.44
N LYS A 41 2.61 -4.54 -1.13
CA LYS A 41 4.00 -4.40 -0.65
C LYS A 41 4.91 -3.75 -1.69
N LYS A 42 4.77 -4.12 -2.97
CA LYS A 42 5.50 -3.50 -4.08
C LYS A 42 5.19 -2.01 -4.20
N TYR A 43 3.92 -1.63 -4.10
CA TYR A 43 3.51 -0.23 -4.12
C TYR A 43 4.13 0.56 -2.96
N LEU A 44 4.07 0.04 -1.73
CA LEU A 44 4.66 0.71 -0.57
C LEU A 44 6.18 0.87 -0.70
N VAL A 45 6.88 -0.16 -1.20
CA VAL A 45 8.32 -0.07 -1.49
C VAL A 45 8.62 0.91 -2.62
N LEU A 46 7.75 1.00 -3.64
CA LEU A 46 7.91 1.97 -4.71
C LEU A 46 7.75 3.41 -4.19
N CYS A 47 6.76 3.65 -3.31
CA CYS A 47 6.61 4.92 -2.60
C CYS A 47 7.82 5.23 -1.73
N GLU A 48 8.42 4.23 -1.09
CA GLU A 48 9.67 4.40 -0.35
C GLU A 48 10.80 4.85 -1.27
N LEU A 49 10.96 4.23 -2.43
CA LEU A 49 12.07 4.53 -3.33
C LEU A 49 11.92 5.87 -4.08
N SER A 50 10.73 6.48 -4.05
CA SER A 50 10.37 7.62 -4.89
C SER A 50 10.08 8.87 -4.07
N HIS A 51 10.97 9.25 -3.14
CA HIS A 51 10.74 10.41 -2.25
C HIS A 51 10.45 11.73 -2.99
N ASP A 52 10.96 11.88 -4.22
CA ASP A 52 10.80 13.09 -5.03
C ASP A 52 9.50 13.10 -5.87
N MET A 53 8.71 12.02 -5.84
CA MET A 53 7.51 11.86 -6.65
C MET A 53 6.32 11.33 -5.85
N VAL A 54 5.17 11.95 -6.05
CA VAL A 54 3.90 11.41 -5.52
C VAL A 54 3.40 10.33 -6.46
N ILE A 55 3.38 9.08 -5.99
CA ILE A 55 2.85 7.94 -6.72
C ILE A 55 1.42 7.67 -6.24
N GLY A 56 0.44 8.03 -7.07
CA GLY A 56 -0.97 7.74 -6.82
C GLY A 56 -1.28 6.25 -6.93
N MET A 57 -2.32 5.81 -6.21
CA MET A 57 -2.89 4.47 -6.37
C MET A 57 -3.97 4.50 -7.45
N TYR A 58 -3.79 3.73 -8.53
CA TYR A 58 -4.74 3.66 -9.65
C TYR A 58 -5.48 2.32 -9.76
N SER A 59 -5.09 1.33 -8.96
CA SER A 59 -5.77 0.04 -8.89
C SER A 59 -6.70 0.02 -7.69
N GLU A 60 -8.01 -0.04 -7.95
CA GLU A 60 -9.03 -0.14 -6.90
C GLU A 60 -8.82 -1.40 -6.04
N MET A 61 -8.37 -2.50 -6.64
CA MET A 61 -8.09 -3.74 -5.90
C MET A 61 -6.90 -3.58 -4.95
N VAL A 62 -5.80 -2.97 -5.42
CA VAL A 62 -4.62 -2.77 -4.57
C VAL A 62 -4.94 -1.73 -3.48
N ASP A 63 -5.72 -0.71 -3.80
CA ASP A 63 -6.21 0.26 -2.82
C ASP A 63 -7.09 -0.40 -1.75
N ALA A 64 -8.05 -1.25 -2.14
CA ALA A 64 -8.88 -2.00 -1.20
C ALA A 64 -8.04 -2.92 -0.30
N ALA A 65 -7.01 -3.57 -0.85
CA ALA A 65 -6.13 -4.41 -0.06
C ALA A 65 -5.19 -3.63 0.86
N TRP A 66 -4.71 -2.47 0.42
CA TRP A 66 -3.94 -1.56 1.25
C TRP A 66 -4.80 -1.00 2.40
N HIS A 67 -6.05 -0.62 2.12
CA HIS A 67 -7.03 -0.25 3.14
C HIS A 67 -7.22 -1.36 4.18
N ALA A 68 -7.40 -2.61 3.75
CA ALA A 68 -7.51 -3.74 4.66
C ALA A 68 -6.28 -3.87 5.57
N PHE A 69 -5.07 -3.62 5.05
CA PHE A 69 -3.84 -3.65 5.85
C PHE A 69 -3.77 -2.49 6.86
N ILE A 70 -4.15 -1.28 6.47
CA ILE A 70 -4.14 -0.09 7.36
C ILE A 70 -5.01 -0.30 8.61
N LEU A 71 -6.11 -1.04 8.49
CA LEU A 71 -7.00 -1.32 9.64
C LEU A 71 -6.33 -2.15 10.74
N PHE A 72 -5.28 -2.90 10.42
CA PHE A 72 -4.41 -3.55 11.40
C PHE A 72 -3.35 -2.55 11.89
N THR A 73 -3.83 -1.49 12.54
CA THR A 73 -3.08 -0.25 12.81
C THR A 73 -1.73 -0.48 13.50
N ASP A 74 -1.65 -1.36 14.50
CA ASP A 74 -0.40 -1.67 15.21
C ASP A 74 0.61 -2.35 14.29
N GLN A 75 0.17 -3.37 13.54
CA GLN A 75 1.00 -4.13 12.63
C GLN A 75 1.43 -3.28 11.43
N TYR A 76 0.54 -2.44 10.92
CA TYR A 76 0.83 -1.53 9.83
C TYR A 76 1.84 -0.46 10.24
N ALA A 77 1.68 0.10 11.44
CA ALA A 77 2.63 1.05 12.00
C ALA A 77 3.99 0.40 12.27
N ASP A 78 4.00 -0.86 12.75
CA ASP A 78 5.23 -1.63 12.93
C ASP A 78 5.94 -1.91 11.60
N TYR A 79 5.21 -2.40 10.59
CA TYR A 79 5.72 -2.60 9.23
C TYR A 79 6.39 -1.33 8.69
N GLY A 80 5.70 -0.19 8.82
CA GLY A 80 6.21 1.11 8.44
C GLY A 80 7.52 1.48 9.14
N ARG A 81 7.52 1.46 10.47
CA ARG A 81 8.71 1.81 11.26
C ARG A 81 9.87 0.88 10.98
N ARG A 82 9.61 -0.43 10.88
CA ARG A 82 10.63 -1.46 10.69
C ARG A 82 11.32 -1.35 9.33
N PHE A 83 10.56 -1.14 8.27
CA PHE A 83 11.11 -1.20 6.91
C PHE A 83 11.35 0.16 6.25
N PHE A 84 10.67 1.21 6.71
CA PHE A 84 10.74 2.54 6.09
C PHE A 84 11.12 3.64 7.08
N GLY A 85 11.31 3.30 8.35
CA GLY A 85 11.60 4.26 9.42
C GLY A 85 10.44 5.22 9.74
N ARG A 86 9.26 5.03 9.14
CA ARG A 86 8.09 5.91 9.32
C ARG A 86 6.78 5.18 9.02
N TYR A 87 5.67 5.78 9.44
CA TYR A 87 4.34 5.33 9.06
C TYR A 87 4.05 5.72 7.59
N PRO A 88 3.74 4.78 6.67
CA PRO A 88 3.34 5.16 5.32
C PRO A 88 1.94 5.74 5.37
N SER A 89 1.82 7.01 4.98
CA SER A 89 0.53 7.69 4.98
C SER A 89 -0.32 7.21 3.81
N HIS A 90 -1.59 6.91 4.09
CA HIS A 90 -2.62 6.76 3.08
C HIS A 90 -3.43 8.05 3.01
N THR A 91 -3.59 8.60 1.81
CA THR A 91 -4.51 9.72 1.56
C THR A 91 -5.52 9.23 0.54
N PRO A 92 -6.81 9.11 0.89
CA PRO A 92 -7.84 8.73 -0.06
C PRO A 92 -7.81 9.69 -1.24
N LEU A 93 -7.72 9.14 -2.45
CA LEU A 93 -7.99 9.93 -3.64
C LEU A 93 -9.45 10.37 -3.56
N SER A 94 -9.68 11.65 -3.31
CA SER A 94 -10.98 12.23 -3.60
C SER A 94 -11.20 12.03 -5.09
N THR A 95 -12.25 11.30 -5.48
CA THR A 95 -12.65 11.15 -6.88
C THR A 95 -12.47 12.49 -7.56
N PRO A 96 -11.62 12.62 -8.59
CA PRO A 96 -11.44 13.91 -9.22
C PRO A 96 -12.82 14.33 -9.75
N THR A 97 -13.41 15.35 -9.13
CA THR A 97 -14.51 16.07 -9.74
C THR A 97 -14.02 16.45 -11.13
N PRO A 98 -14.71 16.07 -12.22
CA PRO A 98 -14.30 16.48 -13.55
C PRO A 98 -14.35 18.01 -13.60
N GLY A 99 -13.17 18.66 -13.48
CA GLY A 99 -13.08 20.12 -13.46
C GLY A 99 -11.89 20.78 -12.75
N THR A 100 -11.08 20.08 -11.95
CA THR A 100 -9.94 20.74 -11.27
C THR A 100 -8.64 20.57 -12.04
N THR A 101 -8.42 21.48 -13.00
CA THR A 101 -7.12 21.74 -13.62
C THR A 101 -6.07 22.02 -12.54
N GLY A 102 -4.96 21.30 -12.58
CA GLY A 102 -3.88 21.40 -11.61
C GLY A 102 -3.31 22.82 -11.50
N SER A 103 -3.26 23.34 -10.27
CA SER A 103 -2.40 24.48 -9.94
C SER A 103 -1.05 23.94 -9.49
N ALA A 104 -0.06 24.04 -10.38
CA ALA A 104 1.33 23.82 -10.06
C ALA A 104 1.76 24.79 -8.95
N ARG A 105 2.11 24.26 -7.77
CA ARG A 105 2.72 25.07 -6.72
C ARG A 105 4.23 24.93 -6.81
N ARG A 106 4.84 25.92 -7.47
CA ARG A 106 6.26 26.26 -7.32
C ARG A 106 6.58 26.42 -5.82
N ARG A 107 7.62 25.76 -5.34
CA ARG A 107 8.62 26.34 -4.42
C ARG A 107 9.98 25.74 -4.74
#